data_AF-A0A9P5H0C5-F1
#
_entry.id   AF-A0A9P5H0C5-F1
#
_cell.length_a   1.000
_cell.length_b   1.000
_cell.length_c   1.000
_cell.angle_alpha   90.00
_cell.angle_beta   90.00
_cell.angle_gamma   90.00
#
_symmetry.space_group_name_H-M   'P 1'
#
loop_
_entity.id
_entity.type
_entity.pdbx_description
1 polymer ?
#
loop_
_entity_poly.entity_id
_entity_poly.type
_entity_poly.pdbx_seq_one_letter_code
_entity_poly.pdbx_strand_id
1 'polypeptide(L)'
;MASLKTVGEIKMIKLPQLSSLNFGTEGVTKMTSIQITDTFLSTLSGLSVATVENLQIDNNDKLTTFDSDLVNITGTLIITDNGNNMEITMDKLELAAEIQISNIKSFSVPLLTTITQSIKFDKNPEFKTFSAPNVTSITDDISFINNKKLTNITMPLLTKIGGGFTIQNNTAMETIDGFPLLESVAGGINLLGNFEKVELPKLDDVKGSVTVSSTTDISDFCDFFKELKSDGAIQGDETCTSNNKDANEGGEGGDSSTGNSTSSGDDSEDAAGSNSVSMALLSLAGVAALVQLL
;
A
#
# COMPACT_ATOMS: atom_id res chain seq x y z
N MET A 1 41.89 -2.93 -8.76
CA MET A 1 40.95 -3.15 -9.87
C MET A 1 39.78 -2.20 -9.66
N ALA A 2 39.35 -1.45 -10.68
CA ALA A 2 38.17 -0.61 -10.57
C ALA A 2 36.93 -1.52 -10.65
N SER A 3 36.11 -1.55 -9.60
CA SER A 3 34.82 -2.23 -9.62
C SER A 3 33.71 -1.21 -9.93
N LEU A 4 32.69 -1.66 -10.66
CA LEU A 4 31.53 -0.85 -11.00
C LEU A 4 30.70 -0.62 -9.73
N LYS A 5 30.69 0.62 -9.19
CA LYS A 5 29.98 0.96 -7.93
C LYS A 5 28.56 1.45 -8.12
N THR A 6 28.31 2.10 -9.26
CA THR A 6 27.04 2.73 -9.56
C THR A 6 26.60 2.33 -10.95
N VAL A 7 25.35 1.88 -11.05
CA VAL A 7 24.68 1.59 -12.31
C VAL A 7 23.51 2.56 -12.45
N GLY A 8 23.25 3.07 -13.64
CA GLY A 8 22.05 3.86 -13.89
C GLY A 8 20.83 2.96 -13.73
N GLU A 9 20.66 2.05 -14.67
CA GLU A 9 19.45 1.25 -14.77
C GLU A 9 19.75 -0.19 -15.19
N ILE A 10 18.98 -1.14 -14.64
CA ILE A 10 18.94 -2.53 -15.09
C ILE A 10 17.49 -2.88 -15.42
N LYS A 11 17.26 -3.36 -16.65
CA LYS A 11 15.97 -3.90 -17.10
C LYS A 11 16.12 -5.36 -17.53
N MET A 12 15.36 -6.23 -16.89
CA MET A 12 15.22 -7.64 -17.25
C MET A 12 13.76 -7.86 -17.58
N ILE A 13 13.41 -7.69 -18.86
CA ILE A 13 12.02 -7.73 -19.33
C ILE A 13 11.88 -8.86 -20.33
N LYS A 14 10.88 -9.73 -20.12
CA LYS A 14 10.54 -10.84 -21.04
C LYS A 14 11.73 -11.77 -21.26
N LEU A 15 12.29 -12.25 -20.15
CA LEU A 15 13.39 -13.21 -20.14
C LEU A 15 12.91 -14.56 -19.58
N PRO A 16 12.07 -15.30 -20.33
CA PRO A 16 11.39 -16.52 -19.84
C PRO A 16 12.33 -17.71 -19.59
N GLN A 17 13.63 -17.56 -19.85
CA GLN A 17 14.65 -18.56 -19.54
C GLN A 17 15.65 -18.10 -18.48
N LEU A 18 15.53 -16.85 -18.00
CA LEU A 18 16.38 -16.35 -16.93
C LEU A 18 15.91 -16.98 -15.61
N SER A 19 16.60 -18.02 -15.17
CA SER A 19 16.24 -18.82 -13.99
C SER A 19 17.13 -18.57 -12.78
N SER A 20 18.22 -17.82 -12.95
CA SER A 20 19.09 -17.39 -11.85
C SER A 20 19.67 -16.02 -12.12
N LEU A 21 19.93 -15.28 -11.04
CA LEU A 21 20.56 -13.98 -11.05
C LEU A 21 21.64 -13.95 -9.98
N ASN A 22 22.84 -13.50 -10.32
CA ASN A 22 23.94 -13.34 -9.37
C ASN A 22 24.84 -12.19 -9.83
N PHE A 23 24.82 -11.07 -9.09
CA PHE A 23 25.68 -9.91 -9.37
C PHE A 23 27.07 -10.00 -8.71
N GLY A 24 27.35 -11.05 -7.93
CA GLY A 24 28.56 -11.17 -7.11
C GLY A 24 28.51 -10.29 -5.85
N THR A 25 29.50 -10.47 -4.97
CA THR A 25 29.52 -9.83 -3.63
C THR A 25 30.22 -8.46 -3.58
N GLU A 26 30.88 -8.03 -4.66
CA GLU A 26 31.69 -6.81 -4.66
C GLU A 26 31.50 -6.02 -5.95
N GLY A 27 30.78 -4.91 -5.87
CA GLY A 27 30.65 -4.00 -7.00
C GLY A 27 29.56 -2.98 -6.78
N VAL A 28 28.37 -3.28 -7.28
CA VAL A 28 27.31 -2.29 -7.46
C VAL A 28 26.56 -2.04 -6.16
N THR A 29 26.88 -0.95 -5.48
CA THR A 29 26.21 -0.56 -4.24
C THR A 29 25.03 0.38 -4.46
N LYS A 30 24.99 1.08 -5.61
CA LYS A 30 23.94 2.06 -5.93
C LYS A 30 23.37 1.86 -7.33
N MET A 31 22.05 1.89 -7.45
CA MET A 31 21.35 1.95 -8.73
C MET A 31 20.33 3.09 -8.77
N THR A 32 19.99 3.57 -9.96
CA THR A 32 18.83 4.47 -10.12
C THR A 32 17.56 3.63 -10.27
N SER A 33 17.55 2.65 -11.17
CA SER A 33 16.36 1.85 -11.46
C SER A 33 16.68 0.38 -11.65
N ILE A 34 15.86 -0.48 -11.07
CA ILE A 34 15.87 -1.93 -11.27
C ILE A 34 14.46 -2.35 -11.67
N GLN A 35 14.33 -2.95 -12.85
CA GLN A 35 13.07 -3.51 -13.35
C GLN A 35 13.27 -4.98 -13.72
N ILE A 36 12.50 -5.85 -13.08
CA ILE A 36 12.50 -7.30 -13.31
C ILE A 36 11.07 -7.75 -13.61
N THR A 37 10.81 -8.05 -14.88
CA THR A 37 9.47 -8.32 -15.40
C THR A 37 9.46 -9.52 -16.34
N ASP A 38 8.45 -10.40 -16.23
CA ASP A 38 8.27 -11.55 -17.12
C ASP A 38 9.52 -12.48 -17.20
N THR A 39 10.09 -12.84 -16.05
CA THR A 39 11.27 -13.74 -15.97
C THR A 39 10.91 -15.11 -15.39
N PHE A 40 11.84 -16.07 -15.46
CA PHE A 40 11.70 -17.40 -14.85
C PHE A 40 12.43 -17.53 -13.51
N LEU A 41 12.77 -16.41 -12.89
CA LEU A 41 13.47 -16.36 -11.60
C LEU A 41 12.55 -16.91 -10.51
N SER A 42 13.08 -17.77 -9.65
CA SER A 42 12.39 -18.24 -8.44
C SER A 42 12.81 -17.50 -7.18
N THR A 43 13.94 -16.81 -7.24
CA THR A 43 14.54 -16.06 -6.13
C THR A 43 15.36 -14.88 -6.66
N LEU A 44 15.48 -13.82 -5.85
CA LEU A 44 16.32 -12.65 -6.10
C LEU A 44 17.49 -12.50 -5.13
N SER A 45 17.88 -13.57 -4.43
CA SER A 45 19.01 -13.56 -3.47
C SER A 45 20.37 -13.13 -4.05
N GLY A 46 20.54 -13.13 -5.38
CA GLY A 46 21.76 -12.62 -6.03
C GLY A 46 21.76 -11.13 -6.35
N LEU A 47 20.70 -10.39 -5.97
CA LEU A 47 20.61 -8.94 -6.12
C LEU A 47 21.17 -8.25 -4.87
N SER A 48 22.49 -8.10 -4.81
CA SER A 48 23.16 -7.37 -3.71
C SER A 48 23.38 -5.91 -4.10
N VAL A 49 22.42 -5.06 -3.74
CA VAL A 49 22.46 -3.60 -3.95
C VAL A 49 22.11 -2.93 -2.62
N ALA A 50 22.86 -1.90 -2.23
CA ALA A 50 22.61 -1.20 -0.95
C ALA A 50 21.61 -0.05 -1.08
N THR A 51 21.54 0.60 -2.26
CA THR A 51 20.63 1.72 -2.51
C THR A 51 20.10 1.69 -3.92
N VAL A 52 18.79 1.90 -4.06
CA VAL A 52 18.13 2.09 -5.35
C VAL A 52 17.16 3.27 -5.25
N GLU A 53 16.90 3.98 -6.34
CA GLU A 53 15.79 4.93 -6.37
C GLU A 53 14.48 4.18 -6.62
N ASN A 54 14.37 3.47 -7.75
CA ASN A 54 13.17 2.74 -8.12
C ASN A 54 13.44 1.23 -8.28
N LEU A 55 12.69 0.40 -7.57
CA LEU A 55 12.71 -1.06 -7.70
C LEU A 55 11.32 -1.56 -8.08
N GLN A 56 11.20 -2.11 -9.28
CA GLN A 56 10.00 -2.73 -9.79
C GLN A 56 10.25 -4.22 -10.08
N ILE A 57 9.45 -5.08 -9.45
CA ILE A 57 9.48 -6.54 -9.65
C ILE A 57 8.04 -6.98 -9.90
N ASP A 58 7.71 -7.32 -11.14
CA ASP A 58 6.34 -7.65 -11.52
C ASP A 58 6.22 -8.80 -12.51
N ASN A 59 5.09 -9.52 -12.51
CA ASN A 59 4.81 -10.59 -13.47
C ASN A 59 5.87 -11.72 -13.51
N ASN A 60 6.48 -12.05 -12.37
CA ASN A 60 7.40 -13.18 -12.26
C ASN A 60 6.73 -14.35 -11.54
N ASP A 61 5.90 -15.13 -12.25
CA ASP A 61 5.05 -16.21 -11.72
C ASP A 61 5.78 -17.30 -10.91
N LYS A 62 7.11 -17.44 -11.08
CA LYS A 62 7.93 -18.40 -10.35
C LYS A 62 8.63 -17.80 -9.14
N LEU A 63 8.67 -16.48 -9.03
CA LEU A 63 9.41 -15.77 -8.00
C LEU A 63 8.64 -15.81 -6.69
N THR A 64 9.13 -16.58 -5.73
CA THR A 64 8.48 -16.75 -4.41
C THR A 64 9.33 -16.25 -3.26
N THR A 65 10.57 -15.84 -3.50
CA THR A 65 11.47 -15.35 -2.44
C THR A 65 12.27 -14.14 -2.89
N PHE A 66 12.30 -13.12 -2.04
CA PHE A 66 13.21 -11.99 -2.20
C PHE A 66 13.82 -11.61 -0.85
N ASP A 67 15.05 -12.05 -0.65
CA ASP A 67 15.90 -11.64 0.47
C ASP A 67 16.85 -10.55 -0.03
N SER A 68 16.75 -9.35 0.55
CA SER A 68 17.40 -8.15 0.04
C SER A 68 18.39 -7.54 1.03
N ASP A 69 19.54 -7.11 0.49
CA ASP A 69 20.53 -6.30 1.19
C ASP A 69 20.25 -4.78 1.13
N LEU A 70 19.13 -4.37 0.53
CA LEU A 70 18.79 -2.95 0.37
C LEU A 70 18.67 -2.24 1.72
N VAL A 71 19.35 -1.10 1.83
CA VAL A 71 19.27 -0.20 2.97
C VAL A 71 18.35 0.98 2.67
N ASN A 72 18.38 1.49 1.44
CA ASN A 72 17.61 2.66 1.04
C ASN A 72 16.90 2.44 -0.31
N ILE A 73 15.61 2.74 -0.35
CA ILE A 73 14.81 2.87 -1.58
C ILE A 73 14.29 4.31 -1.63
N THR A 74 14.94 5.18 -2.40
CA THR A 74 14.67 6.63 -2.34
C THR A 74 13.50 7.09 -3.20
N GLY A 75 12.94 6.20 -4.02
CA GLY A 75 11.74 6.37 -4.83
C GLY A 75 10.78 5.21 -4.58
N THR A 76 10.38 4.50 -5.62
CA THR A 76 9.32 3.49 -5.51
C THR A 76 9.85 2.07 -5.28
N LEU A 77 9.19 1.33 -4.39
CA LEU A 77 9.23 -0.12 -4.29
C LEU A 77 7.91 -0.67 -4.79
N ILE A 78 7.90 -1.28 -5.97
CA ILE A 78 6.72 -1.91 -6.57
C ILE A 78 6.98 -3.41 -6.68
N ILE A 79 6.21 -4.22 -5.97
CA ILE A 79 6.24 -5.68 -6.06
C ILE A 79 4.81 -6.18 -6.25
N THR A 80 4.47 -6.60 -7.47
CA THR A 80 3.10 -7.01 -7.84
C THR A 80 3.11 -8.25 -8.72
N ASP A 81 2.02 -9.03 -8.71
CA ASP A 81 1.80 -10.10 -9.69
C ASP A 81 2.95 -11.11 -9.85
N ASN A 82 3.69 -11.38 -8.76
CA ASN A 82 4.76 -12.39 -8.74
C ASN A 82 4.23 -13.76 -8.31
N GLY A 83 5.12 -14.73 -8.06
CA GLY A 83 4.73 -16.07 -7.66
C GLY A 83 3.91 -16.10 -6.37
N ASN A 84 2.93 -17.00 -6.32
CA ASN A 84 2.08 -17.17 -5.15
C ASN A 84 2.90 -17.46 -3.89
N ASN A 85 2.43 -16.94 -2.76
CA ASN A 85 3.10 -17.04 -1.47
C ASN A 85 4.50 -16.39 -1.43
N MET A 86 4.72 -15.32 -2.19
CA MET A 86 6.01 -14.63 -2.17
C MET A 86 6.34 -14.14 -0.76
N GLU A 87 7.54 -14.48 -0.29
CA GLU A 87 8.09 -14.06 0.99
C GLU A 87 9.22 -13.06 0.74
N ILE A 88 9.13 -11.90 1.37
CA ILE A 88 10.08 -10.80 1.19
C ILE A 88 10.72 -10.47 2.53
N THR A 89 12.05 -10.47 2.55
CA THR A 89 12.86 -10.11 3.70
C THR A 89 13.76 -8.93 3.33
N MET A 90 13.62 -7.83 4.07
CA MET A 90 14.41 -6.61 3.90
C MET A 90 14.93 -6.15 5.27
N ASP A 91 15.67 -7.02 5.95
CA ASP A 91 16.10 -6.83 7.34
C ASP A 91 17.07 -5.65 7.56
N LYS A 92 17.61 -5.10 6.47
CA LYS A 92 18.53 -3.94 6.48
C LYS A 92 17.88 -2.65 5.99
N LEU A 93 16.63 -2.67 5.56
CA LEU A 93 15.97 -1.51 5.00
C LEU A 93 15.68 -0.48 6.10
N GLU A 94 16.30 0.69 5.99
CA GLU A 94 16.16 1.80 6.94
C GLU A 94 15.23 2.89 6.40
N LEU A 95 15.21 3.07 5.07
CA LEU A 95 14.43 4.09 4.36
C LEU A 95 13.76 3.51 3.11
N ALA A 96 12.47 3.79 2.96
CA ALA A 96 11.73 3.60 1.71
C ALA A 96 10.90 4.85 1.43
N ALA A 97 10.91 5.41 0.22
CA ALA A 97 10.03 6.54 -0.06
C ALA A 97 8.60 6.06 -0.24
N GLU A 98 8.34 5.19 -1.21
CA GLU A 98 7.02 4.63 -1.46
C GLU A 98 7.06 3.10 -1.57
N ILE A 99 6.09 2.43 -0.94
CA ILE A 99 5.94 0.97 -0.97
C ILE A 99 4.57 0.62 -1.56
N GLN A 100 4.55 -0.13 -2.65
CA GLN A 100 3.35 -0.69 -3.27
C GLN A 100 3.51 -2.20 -3.45
N ILE A 101 2.71 -2.99 -2.73
CA ILE A 101 2.85 -4.44 -2.70
C ILE A 101 1.51 -5.16 -2.90
N SER A 102 1.50 -6.11 -3.83
CA SER A 102 0.41 -7.07 -4.05
C SER A 102 0.94 -8.50 -4.23
N ASN A 103 0.06 -9.49 -4.01
CA ASN A 103 0.35 -10.92 -4.12
C ASN A 103 1.52 -11.47 -3.26
N ILE A 104 1.65 -11.04 -2.01
CA ILE A 104 2.65 -11.58 -1.07
C ILE A 104 2.02 -12.41 0.07
N LYS A 105 2.87 -13.17 0.75
CA LYS A 105 2.57 -13.86 2.01
C LYS A 105 3.25 -13.21 3.21
N SER A 106 4.44 -12.66 3.06
CA SER A 106 5.16 -11.96 4.12
C SER A 106 6.04 -10.84 3.59
N PHE A 107 6.22 -9.81 4.42
CA PHE A 107 7.12 -8.68 4.18
C PHE A 107 7.74 -8.26 5.53
N SER A 108 9.04 -8.48 5.68
CA SER A 108 9.81 -8.20 6.91
C SER A 108 10.66 -6.95 6.73
N VAL A 109 10.43 -5.93 7.56
CA VAL A 109 11.15 -4.64 7.57
C VAL A 109 11.47 -4.16 9.00
N PRO A 110 12.18 -4.97 9.82
CA PRO A 110 12.38 -4.70 11.24
C PRO A 110 13.15 -3.40 11.55
N LEU A 111 13.99 -2.93 10.61
CA LEU A 111 14.82 -1.72 10.79
C LEU A 111 14.27 -0.49 10.08
N LEU A 112 13.11 -0.57 9.42
CA LEU A 112 12.54 0.56 8.68
C LEU A 112 12.15 1.67 9.66
N THR A 113 12.79 2.83 9.52
CA THR A 113 12.59 4.00 10.40
C THR A 113 11.87 5.12 9.69
N THR A 114 12.05 5.23 8.37
CA THR A 114 11.63 6.39 7.59
C THR A 114 10.84 5.95 6.37
N ILE A 115 9.64 6.50 6.23
CA ILE A 115 8.83 6.40 5.02
C ILE A 115 8.45 7.79 4.57
N THR A 116 9.01 8.22 3.44
CA THR A 116 8.91 9.64 3.03
C THR A 116 7.72 9.94 2.13
N GLN A 117 7.00 8.94 1.63
CA GLN A 117 5.77 9.06 0.85
C GLN A 117 4.72 8.11 1.41
N SER A 118 4.31 7.06 0.68
CA SER A 118 3.16 6.20 0.99
C SER A 118 3.51 4.73 1.27
N ILE A 119 2.63 4.04 1.97
CA ILE A 119 2.57 2.57 2.04
C ILE A 119 1.23 2.08 1.51
N LYS A 120 1.27 1.17 0.54
CA LYS A 120 0.09 0.52 -0.04
C LYS A 120 0.28 -1.00 -0.11
N PHE A 121 -0.55 -1.72 0.63
CA PHE A 121 -0.72 -3.17 0.50
C PHE A 121 -2.12 -3.45 -0.04
N ASP A 122 -2.20 -3.89 -1.31
CA ASP A 122 -3.47 -4.23 -1.96
C ASP A 122 -3.47 -5.68 -2.44
N LYS A 123 -4.57 -6.40 -2.22
CA LYS A 123 -4.79 -7.77 -2.72
C LYS A 123 -3.66 -8.74 -2.35
N ASN A 124 -3.34 -8.83 -1.05
CA ASN A 124 -2.44 -9.86 -0.53
C ASN A 124 -3.24 -10.93 0.24
N PRO A 125 -3.78 -11.96 -0.43
CA PRO A 125 -4.71 -12.92 0.20
C PRO A 125 -4.06 -13.80 1.28
N GLU A 126 -2.73 -13.95 1.25
CA GLU A 126 -1.97 -14.77 2.20
C GLU A 126 -1.23 -13.96 3.28
N PHE A 127 -1.27 -12.63 3.19
CA PHE A 127 -0.58 -11.73 4.11
C PHE A 127 -1.33 -11.62 5.43
N LYS A 128 -0.64 -11.91 6.55
CA LYS A 128 -1.27 -12.05 7.87
C LYS A 128 -1.00 -10.90 8.82
N THR A 129 0.21 -10.35 8.80
CA THR A 129 0.64 -9.34 9.76
C THR A 129 1.62 -8.40 9.10
N PHE A 130 1.51 -7.10 9.40
CA PHE A 130 2.53 -6.12 9.08
C PHE A 130 3.07 -5.45 10.35
N SER A 131 4.38 -5.24 10.43
CA SER A 131 5.02 -4.53 11.52
C SER A 131 6.14 -3.65 10.99
N ALA A 132 6.10 -2.37 11.35
CA ALA A 132 7.17 -1.40 11.11
C ALA A 132 7.45 -0.66 12.44
N PRO A 133 8.21 -1.28 13.36
CA PRO A 133 8.25 -0.87 14.76
C PRO A 133 8.93 0.48 15.00
N ASN A 134 9.77 0.94 14.07
CA ASN A 134 10.58 2.14 14.22
C ASN A 134 10.09 3.34 13.38
N VAL A 135 9.02 3.16 12.60
CA VAL A 135 8.46 4.25 11.78
C VAL A 135 7.73 5.24 12.69
N THR A 136 8.07 6.52 12.55
CA THR A 136 7.51 7.62 13.37
C THR A 136 6.56 8.53 12.61
N SER A 137 6.73 8.67 11.30
CA SER A 137 5.87 9.49 10.44
C SER A 137 5.82 8.97 9.02
N ILE A 138 4.70 9.21 8.33
CA ILE A 138 4.50 8.95 6.91
C ILE A 138 3.97 10.23 6.27
N THR A 139 4.61 10.70 5.20
CA THR A 139 4.29 12.00 4.59
C THR A 139 2.96 11.97 3.84
N ASP A 140 2.67 10.86 3.16
CA ASP A 140 1.48 10.73 2.33
C ASP A 140 0.56 9.66 2.93
N ASP A 141 0.14 8.66 2.15
CA ASP A 141 -0.96 7.77 2.50
C ASP A 141 -0.49 6.46 3.15
N ILE A 142 -1.30 5.94 4.08
CA ILE A 142 -1.27 4.54 4.52
C ILE A 142 -2.51 3.83 3.99
N SER A 143 -2.33 2.73 3.28
CA SER A 143 -3.41 1.97 2.69
C SER A 143 -3.19 0.46 2.81
N PHE A 144 -4.08 -0.22 3.53
CA PHE A 144 -4.18 -1.69 3.57
C PHE A 144 -5.55 -2.10 3.06
N ILE A 145 -5.62 -2.62 1.83
CA ILE A 145 -6.89 -2.92 1.15
C ILE A 145 -6.88 -4.38 0.68
N ASN A 146 -8.01 -5.08 0.82
CA ASN A 146 -8.22 -6.41 0.25
C ASN A 146 -7.23 -7.50 0.74
N ASN A 147 -6.65 -7.36 1.93
CA ASN A 147 -5.74 -8.35 2.51
C ASN A 147 -6.53 -9.28 3.45
N LYS A 148 -7.28 -10.22 2.86
CA LYS A 148 -8.33 -11.00 3.55
C LYS A 148 -7.88 -11.76 4.80
N LYS A 149 -6.59 -12.12 4.92
CA LYS A 149 -6.00 -12.83 6.07
C LYS A 149 -5.23 -11.92 7.03
N LEU A 150 -5.18 -10.61 6.77
CA LEU A 150 -4.47 -9.64 7.59
C LEU A 150 -5.24 -9.46 8.90
N THR A 151 -4.61 -9.83 10.01
CA THR A 151 -5.19 -9.75 11.36
C THR A 151 -4.60 -8.62 12.19
N ASN A 152 -3.41 -8.13 11.82
CA ASN A 152 -2.72 -7.11 12.60
C ASN A 152 -1.82 -6.21 11.73
N ILE A 153 -1.83 -4.92 12.03
CA ILE A 153 -0.91 -3.91 11.50
C ILE A 153 -0.35 -3.16 12.71
N THR A 154 0.97 -3.09 12.86
CA THR A 154 1.60 -2.45 14.03
C THR A 154 2.67 -1.44 13.63
N MET A 155 2.47 -0.18 14.04
CA MET A 155 3.43 0.92 13.93
C MET A 155 3.39 1.74 15.24
N PRO A 156 3.98 1.21 16.33
CA PRO A 156 3.74 1.69 17.69
C PRO A 156 4.33 3.08 17.95
N LEU A 157 5.27 3.53 17.12
CA LEU A 157 5.91 4.85 17.22
C LEU A 157 5.35 5.87 16.22
N LEU A 158 4.39 5.50 15.38
CA LEU A 158 3.81 6.39 14.38
C LEU A 158 2.98 7.47 15.07
N THR A 159 3.34 8.74 14.87
CA THR A 159 2.62 9.89 15.43
C THR A 159 1.86 10.70 14.40
N LYS A 160 2.24 10.61 13.11
CA LYS A 160 1.66 11.45 12.06
C LYS A 160 1.55 10.74 10.72
N ILE A 161 0.42 10.96 10.06
CA ILE A 161 0.16 10.64 8.66
C ILE A 161 -0.16 11.96 7.93
N GLY A 162 0.61 12.32 6.92
CA GLY A 162 0.40 13.58 6.19
C GLY A 162 -0.66 13.47 5.08
N GLY A 163 -0.97 12.26 4.61
CA GLY A 163 -2.09 11.94 3.74
C GLY A 163 -3.22 11.22 4.48
N GLY A 164 -3.94 10.37 3.77
CA GLY A 164 -5.05 9.57 4.26
C GLY A 164 -4.63 8.27 4.94
N PHE A 165 -5.50 7.78 5.82
CA PHE A 165 -5.34 6.51 6.52
C PHE A 165 -6.49 5.57 6.18
N THR A 166 -6.19 4.56 5.35
CA THR A 166 -7.19 3.63 4.83
C THR A 166 -6.90 2.20 5.26
N ILE A 167 -7.84 1.57 5.96
CA ILE A 167 -7.86 0.14 6.24
C ILE A 167 -9.20 -0.38 5.75
N GLN A 168 -9.18 -1.19 4.69
CA GLN A 168 -10.40 -1.59 4.00
C GLN A 168 -10.41 -3.05 3.57
N ASN A 169 -11.56 -3.73 3.74
CA ASN A 169 -11.79 -5.09 3.24
C ASN A 169 -10.70 -6.09 3.67
N ASN A 170 -10.18 -5.92 4.90
CA ASN A 170 -9.28 -6.87 5.54
C ASN A 170 -10.14 -7.74 6.45
N THR A 171 -10.86 -8.71 5.87
CA THR A 171 -11.99 -9.40 6.52
C THR A 171 -11.63 -10.21 7.78
N ALA A 172 -10.35 -10.52 8.00
CA ALA A 172 -9.87 -11.19 9.21
C ALA A 172 -9.37 -10.22 10.30
N MET A 173 -9.46 -8.90 10.06
CA MET A 173 -9.05 -7.87 11.02
C MET A 173 -10.19 -7.59 11.99
N GLU A 174 -10.03 -8.07 13.22
CA GLU A 174 -11.03 -7.91 14.29
C GLU A 174 -10.76 -6.66 15.15
N THR A 175 -9.52 -6.17 15.18
CA THR A 175 -9.12 -5.01 16.00
C THR A 175 -8.08 -4.15 15.27
N ILE A 176 -8.19 -2.83 15.43
CA ILE A 176 -7.22 -1.85 14.93
C ILE A 176 -6.65 -1.08 16.14
N ASP A 177 -5.57 -1.58 16.73
CA ASP A 177 -4.93 -1.04 17.96
C ASP A 177 -3.42 -0.79 17.81
N GLY A 178 -2.85 -1.07 16.64
CA GLY A 178 -1.41 -0.98 16.40
C GLY A 178 -0.83 0.43 16.22
N PHE A 179 -1.60 1.48 16.48
CA PHE A 179 -1.22 2.90 16.32
C PHE A 179 -1.45 3.74 17.61
N PRO A 180 -0.92 3.31 18.77
CA PRO A 180 -1.23 3.92 20.07
C PRO A 180 -0.73 5.37 20.22
N LEU A 181 0.22 5.81 19.38
CA LEU A 181 0.80 7.15 19.42
C LEU A 181 0.35 8.03 18.25
N LEU A 182 -0.57 7.58 17.39
CA LEU A 182 -1.02 8.38 16.25
C LEU A 182 -1.80 9.60 16.76
N GLU A 183 -1.23 10.78 16.54
CA GLU A 183 -1.78 12.07 16.98
C GLU A 183 -2.56 12.75 15.85
N SER A 184 -2.02 12.75 14.62
CA SER A 184 -2.58 13.52 13.52
C SER A 184 -2.64 12.79 12.18
N VAL A 185 -3.74 13.04 11.44
CA VAL A 185 -3.95 12.62 10.05
C VAL A 185 -4.34 13.84 9.22
N ALA A 186 -3.49 14.25 8.29
CA ALA A 186 -3.75 15.45 7.47
C ALA A 186 -4.64 15.18 6.23
N GLY A 187 -4.86 13.92 5.89
CA GLY A 187 -5.94 13.50 4.98
C GLY A 187 -7.18 13.04 5.75
N GLY A 188 -7.96 12.15 5.12
CA GLY A 188 -9.11 11.50 5.74
C GLY A 188 -8.78 10.14 6.34
N ILE A 189 -9.65 9.65 7.23
CA ILE A 189 -9.57 8.31 7.81
C ILE A 189 -10.71 7.48 7.21
N ASN A 190 -10.38 6.34 6.59
CA ASN A 190 -11.36 5.39 6.05
C ASN A 190 -11.11 4.00 6.64
N LEU A 191 -11.95 3.60 7.59
CA LEU A 191 -11.89 2.28 8.24
C LEU A 191 -13.14 1.49 7.87
N LEU A 192 -13.01 0.53 6.96
CA LEU A 192 -14.14 -0.19 6.35
C LEU A 192 -13.90 -1.71 6.42
N GLY A 193 -14.62 -2.45 7.26
CA GLY A 193 -14.32 -3.88 7.40
C GLY A 193 -15.18 -4.68 8.37
N ASN A 194 -14.53 -5.61 9.08
CA ASN A 194 -15.15 -6.55 10.03
C ASN A 194 -14.60 -6.37 11.45
N PHE A 195 -13.99 -5.22 11.75
CA PHE A 195 -13.38 -4.99 13.05
C PHE A 195 -14.44 -4.65 14.09
N GLU A 196 -14.29 -5.21 15.29
CA GLU A 196 -15.16 -4.93 16.44
C GLU A 196 -14.63 -3.77 17.28
N LYS A 197 -13.34 -3.43 17.10
CA LYS A 197 -12.67 -2.45 17.95
C LYS A 197 -11.61 -1.67 17.20
N VAL A 198 -11.49 -0.39 17.52
CA VAL A 198 -10.43 0.50 17.06
C VAL A 198 -9.93 1.28 18.26
N GLU A 199 -8.61 1.42 18.44
CA GLU A 199 -8.00 2.15 19.54
C GLU A 199 -7.09 3.25 19.03
N LEU A 200 -7.68 4.45 18.96
CA LEU A 200 -7.16 5.78 18.59
C LEU A 200 -6.64 6.69 19.71
N PRO A 201 -6.04 6.25 20.84
CA PRO A 201 -6.08 7.02 22.09
C PRO A 201 -5.37 8.38 22.09
N LYS A 202 -4.50 8.64 21.10
CA LYS A 202 -3.78 9.91 20.94
C LYS A 202 -4.29 10.78 19.80
N LEU A 203 -5.23 10.29 19.01
CA LEU A 203 -5.73 10.99 17.84
C LEU A 203 -6.50 12.24 18.29
N ASP A 204 -6.01 13.42 17.91
CA ASP A 204 -6.59 14.71 18.29
C ASP A 204 -6.65 15.73 17.13
N ASP A 205 -6.16 15.37 15.94
CA ASP A 205 -6.25 16.21 14.73
C ASP A 205 -6.46 15.39 13.46
N VAL A 206 -7.61 15.57 12.81
CA VAL A 206 -7.91 15.04 11.48
C VAL A 206 -8.35 16.19 10.58
N LYS A 207 -7.53 16.51 9.58
CA LYS A 207 -7.83 17.62 8.65
C LYS A 207 -8.94 17.25 7.65
N GLY A 208 -9.01 15.99 7.25
CA GLY A 208 -10.03 15.48 6.35
C GLY A 208 -11.29 14.95 7.05
N SER A 209 -12.07 14.16 6.31
CA SER A 209 -13.25 13.47 6.83
C SER A 209 -12.87 12.12 7.46
N VAL A 210 -13.69 11.65 8.39
CA VAL A 210 -13.61 10.32 8.99
C VAL A 210 -14.83 9.51 8.54
N THR A 211 -14.56 8.36 7.94
CA THR A 211 -15.56 7.35 7.58
C THR A 211 -15.19 6.03 8.22
N VAL A 212 -16.03 5.55 9.12
CA VAL A 212 -15.87 4.26 9.79
C VAL A 212 -17.12 3.43 9.55
N SER A 213 -16.94 2.20 9.08
CA SER A 213 -18.03 1.27 8.88
C SER A 213 -17.54 -0.14 9.17
N SER A 214 -18.29 -0.88 9.98
CA SER A 214 -18.00 -2.28 10.24
C SER A 214 -19.24 -3.15 10.05
N THR A 215 -19.03 -4.41 9.66
CA THR A 215 -20.08 -5.44 9.67
C THR A 215 -20.50 -5.86 11.08
N THR A 216 -19.70 -5.52 12.09
CA THR A 216 -19.93 -5.86 13.49
C THR A 216 -20.45 -4.65 14.29
N ASP A 217 -20.79 -4.87 15.56
CA ASP A 217 -21.20 -3.78 16.44
C ASP A 217 -19.99 -2.95 16.90
N ILE A 218 -19.92 -1.70 16.44
CA ILE A 218 -18.89 -0.71 16.81
C ILE A 218 -19.50 0.54 17.46
N SER A 219 -20.73 0.44 17.96
CA SER A 219 -21.49 1.59 18.49
C SER A 219 -20.73 2.32 19.61
N ASP A 220 -20.08 1.57 20.50
CA ASP A 220 -19.29 2.11 21.61
C ASP A 220 -18.10 2.96 21.13
N PHE A 221 -17.49 2.61 20.00
CA PHE A 221 -16.37 3.36 19.46
C PHE A 221 -16.81 4.49 18.52
N CYS A 222 -18.01 4.43 17.93
CA CYS A 222 -18.52 5.56 17.16
C CYS A 222 -18.64 6.85 17.99
N ASP A 223 -18.87 6.73 19.30
CA ASP A 223 -18.94 7.90 20.18
C ASP A 223 -17.58 8.60 20.32
N PHE A 224 -16.46 7.87 20.24
CA PHE A 224 -15.11 8.46 20.22
C PHE A 224 -14.94 9.43 19.04
N PHE A 225 -15.36 9.07 17.83
CA PHE A 225 -15.25 9.97 16.67
C PHE A 225 -16.23 11.14 16.73
N LYS A 226 -17.45 10.92 17.25
CA LYS A 226 -18.40 12.01 17.47
C LYS A 226 -17.86 13.02 18.48
N GLU A 227 -17.23 12.57 19.55
CA GLU A 227 -16.57 13.43 20.54
C GLU A 227 -15.44 14.23 19.90
N LEU A 228 -14.53 13.58 19.16
CA LEU A 228 -13.48 14.28 18.40
C LEU A 228 -14.05 15.30 17.41
N LYS A 229 -15.16 14.98 16.74
CA LYS A 229 -15.82 15.92 15.83
C LYS A 229 -16.40 17.12 16.59
N SER A 230 -17.05 16.89 17.73
CA SER A 230 -17.61 17.94 18.58
C SER A 230 -16.52 18.86 19.16
N ASP A 231 -15.36 18.30 19.49
CA ASP A 231 -14.20 19.04 20.02
C ASP A 231 -13.43 19.80 18.93
N GLY A 232 -13.79 19.61 17.65
CA GLY A 232 -13.15 20.27 16.50
C GLY A 232 -11.84 19.61 16.06
N ALA A 233 -11.50 18.44 16.62
CA ALA A 233 -10.36 17.63 16.19
C ALA A 233 -10.56 17.14 14.74
N ILE A 234 -11.79 16.77 14.36
CA ILE A 234 -12.14 16.40 12.97
C ILE A 234 -12.70 17.61 12.22
N GLN A 235 -12.00 18.06 11.19
CA GLN A 235 -12.40 19.23 10.40
C GLN A 235 -13.40 18.89 9.29
N GLY A 236 -13.23 17.75 8.61
CA GLY A 236 -14.18 17.25 7.60
C GLY A 236 -15.41 16.58 8.19
N ASP A 237 -16.17 15.86 7.37
CA ASP A 237 -17.36 15.13 7.83
C ASP A 237 -16.97 13.94 8.71
N GLU A 238 -17.84 13.56 9.63
CA GLU A 238 -17.69 12.34 10.44
C GLU A 238 -18.89 11.44 10.16
N THR A 239 -18.60 10.19 9.80
CA THR A 239 -19.60 9.14 9.62
C THR A 239 -19.11 7.85 10.26
N CYS A 240 -19.90 7.31 11.19
CA CYS A 240 -19.63 6.02 11.82
C CYS A 240 -20.86 5.13 11.75
N THR A 241 -20.75 4.00 11.05
CA THR A 241 -21.85 3.07 10.80
C THR A 241 -21.56 1.69 11.37
N SER A 242 -22.33 1.32 12.39
CA SER A 242 -22.27 0.01 13.05
C SER A 242 -23.18 -1.02 12.38
N ASN A 243 -22.81 -2.31 12.44
CA ASN A 243 -23.58 -3.43 11.88
C ASN A 243 -23.94 -3.30 10.39
N ASN A 244 -23.09 -2.65 9.60
CA ASN A 244 -23.28 -2.46 8.17
C ASN A 244 -22.80 -3.69 7.40
N LYS A 245 -23.72 -4.49 6.85
CA LYS A 245 -23.41 -5.69 6.06
C LYS A 245 -22.55 -5.39 4.82
N ASP A 246 -22.67 -4.17 4.30
CA ASP A 246 -22.00 -3.74 3.08
C ASP A 246 -20.69 -2.99 3.40
N ALA A 247 -20.21 -3.04 4.64
CA ALA A 247 -18.96 -2.35 5.04
C ALA A 247 -17.71 -2.81 4.28
N ASN A 248 -17.76 -3.98 3.62
CA ASN A 248 -16.69 -4.46 2.75
C ASN A 248 -16.97 -4.22 1.25
N GLU A 249 -18.17 -3.75 0.91
CA GLU A 249 -18.56 -3.42 -0.45
C GLU A 249 -18.14 -1.98 -0.74
N GLY A 250 -17.34 -1.77 -1.80
CA GLY A 250 -16.94 -0.44 -2.23
C GLY A 250 -15.45 -0.14 -2.04
N GLY A 251 -14.59 -0.82 -2.78
CA GLY A 251 -13.16 -0.54 -2.83
C GLY A 251 -12.46 -1.14 -4.05
N GLU A 252 -12.93 -0.83 -5.26
CA GLU A 252 -12.00 -0.77 -6.38
C GLU A 252 -11.09 0.44 -6.11
N GLY A 253 -9.79 0.20 -5.94
CA GLY A 253 -8.83 1.13 -5.36
C GLY A 253 -9.03 2.59 -5.79
N GLY A 254 -9.37 3.44 -4.82
CA GLY A 254 -9.41 4.88 -4.99
C GLY A 254 -7.99 5.41 -5.17
N ASP A 255 -7.67 5.77 -6.41
CA ASP A 255 -6.69 6.79 -6.74
C ASP A 255 -7.10 8.09 -6.02
N SER A 256 -6.21 8.63 -5.21
CA SER A 256 -6.41 9.90 -4.52
C SER A 256 -6.35 11.05 -5.53
N SER A 257 -7.46 11.30 -6.22
CA SER A 257 -7.67 12.56 -6.93
C SER A 257 -8.94 13.26 -6.47
N THR A 258 -8.71 14.47 -5.99
CA THR A 258 -9.72 15.47 -5.61
C THR A 258 -10.55 15.86 -6.83
N GLY A 259 -11.87 15.70 -6.76
CA GLY A 259 -12.79 16.08 -7.84
C GLY A 259 -14.20 16.34 -7.34
N ASN A 260 -14.55 17.63 -7.29
CA ASN A 260 -15.80 18.19 -6.81
C ASN A 260 -17.06 17.70 -7.57
N SER A 261 -18.12 17.53 -6.80
CA SER A 261 -19.52 17.15 -7.09
C SER A 261 -20.21 17.69 -8.35
N THR A 262 -21.13 16.88 -8.91
CA THR A 262 -22.50 17.32 -9.27
C THR A 262 -23.46 16.13 -9.50
N SER A 263 -24.69 16.30 -9.03
CA SER A 263 -25.79 15.33 -8.92
C SER A 263 -26.58 15.09 -10.21
N SER A 264 -27.26 13.94 -10.29
CA SER A 264 -28.65 13.65 -10.75
C SER A 264 -28.72 12.12 -10.93
N GLY A 265 -29.72 11.32 -10.52
CA GLY A 265 -31.13 11.52 -10.18
C GLY A 265 -31.90 10.34 -10.78
N ASP A 266 -32.58 9.59 -9.90
CA ASP A 266 -33.71 8.66 -10.10
C ASP A 266 -33.60 7.22 -10.69
N ASP A 267 -34.19 6.33 -9.88
CA ASP A 267 -35.17 5.28 -10.18
C ASP A 267 -34.80 3.89 -10.74
N SER A 268 -34.71 2.96 -9.78
CA SER A 268 -35.59 1.78 -9.64
C SER A 268 -35.39 0.49 -10.46
N GLU A 269 -35.65 -0.60 -9.74
CA GLU A 269 -36.09 -1.95 -10.13
C GLU A 269 -35.06 -3.09 -10.28
N ASP A 270 -35.30 -4.11 -9.44
CA ASP A 270 -34.73 -5.45 -9.42
C ASP A 270 -34.88 -6.19 -10.77
N ALA A 271 -33.84 -6.93 -11.18
CA ALA A 271 -33.97 -8.30 -11.72
C ALA A 271 -32.60 -8.97 -11.93
N ALA A 272 -32.53 -10.23 -11.50
CA ALA A 272 -31.41 -11.14 -11.65
C ALA A 272 -31.00 -11.40 -13.12
N GLY A 273 -29.70 -11.63 -13.37
CA GLY A 273 -29.24 -12.12 -14.67
C GLY A 273 -27.72 -12.24 -14.79
N SER A 274 -27.25 -13.48 -14.78
CA SER A 274 -25.88 -13.94 -14.93
C SER A 274 -25.08 -13.40 -16.13
N ASN A 275 -23.76 -13.29 -15.92
CA ASN A 275 -22.65 -13.50 -16.84
C ASN A 275 -22.56 -12.66 -18.12
N SER A 276 -21.48 -11.88 -18.26
CA SER A 276 -20.45 -12.19 -19.27
C SER A 276 -19.25 -11.25 -19.17
N VAL A 277 -18.07 -11.84 -19.31
CA VAL A 277 -16.79 -11.18 -19.52
C VAL A 277 -16.88 -10.28 -20.76
N SER A 278 -16.44 -9.03 -20.65
CA SER A 278 -16.01 -8.23 -21.80
C SER A 278 -14.62 -7.68 -21.55
N MET A 279 -13.69 -8.20 -22.33
CA MET A 279 -12.40 -7.61 -22.63
C MET A 279 -12.58 -6.32 -23.45
N ALA A 280 -11.53 -5.47 -23.39
CA ALA A 280 -11.28 -4.27 -24.19
C ALA A 280 -11.84 -2.97 -23.57
N LEU A 281 -11.12 -1.86 -23.50
CA LEU A 281 -10.17 -1.30 -24.47
C LEU A 281 -9.10 -0.44 -23.79
N LEU A 282 -7.84 -0.61 -24.22
CA LEU A 282 -6.84 0.47 -24.16
C LEU A 282 -7.39 1.67 -24.94
N SER A 283 -7.29 2.87 -24.36
CA SER A 283 -7.31 4.10 -25.15
C SER A 283 -6.22 5.05 -24.68
N LEU A 284 -5.21 5.19 -25.55
CA LEU A 284 -4.24 6.27 -25.59
C LEU A 284 -4.94 7.60 -25.90
N ALA A 285 -4.64 8.63 -25.13
CA ALA A 285 -4.60 10.04 -25.56
C ALA A 285 -3.88 10.84 -24.46
N GLY A 286 -2.92 11.73 -24.68
CA GLY A 286 -2.29 12.24 -25.88
C GLY A 286 -1.41 13.40 -25.41
N VAL A 287 -0.11 13.33 -25.69
CA VAL A 287 0.82 14.46 -25.47
C VAL A 287 1.52 14.73 -26.78
N ALA A 288 1.22 15.86 -27.41
CA ALA A 288 2.13 16.52 -28.32
C ALA A 288 1.77 18.01 -28.40
N ALA A 289 2.53 18.81 -27.67
CA ALA A 289 2.67 20.23 -27.92
C ALA A 289 3.73 20.47 -29.00
N LEU A 290 3.63 21.65 -29.63
CA LEU A 290 4.71 22.50 -30.17
C LEU A 290 5.19 22.31 -31.63
N VAL A 291 4.89 23.35 -32.44
CA VAL A 291 5.84 24.28 -33.12
C VAL A 291 5.72 24.42 -34.65
N GLN A 292 5.35 25.66 -35.02
CA GLN A 292 5.76 26.53 -36.15
C GLN A 292 6.07 25.92 -37.53
N LEU A 293 5.42 26.48 -38.57
CA LEU A 293 6.04 27.46 -39.50
C LEU A 293 5.04 27.86 -40.61
N LEU A 294 5.09 29.16 -40.94
CA LEU A 294 4.42 29.93 -42.01
C LEU A 294 2.99 30.42 -41.75
#